data_AF-A0A1W2FMZ8-F1
#
_entry.id   AF-A0A1W2FMZ8-F1
#
_cell.length_a   1.000
_cell.length_b   1.000
_cell.length_c   1.000
_cell.angle_alpha   90.00
_cell.angle_beta   90.00
_cell.angle_gamma   90.00
#
_symmetry.space_group_name_H-M   'P 1'
#
loop_
_entity.id
_entity.type
_entity.pdbx_description
1 polymer ?
#
loop_
_entity_poly.entity_id
_entity_poly.type
_entity_poly.pdbx_seq_one_letter_code
_entity_poly.pdbx_strand_id
1 'polypeptide(L)'
;MIKKLAGPVALLAILAACSTPEQKPPQIASLNTTNAGAAAPTTTAPTEERPRLRLDMSREDADALYEVLARCLAEHGVDKKKFETEGVPSKQVMDAAEKACESKQPLPPWEKDVKNPEALDFANRVVQCLRGKGVRYVEVVNNTNDAQVNVAFGGPNNDQDSITKGMEFVEACEREASRK
;
A
#
# COMPACT_ATOMS: atom_id res chain seq x y z
N MET A 1 -37.42 59.63 0.33
CA MET A 1 -38.45 59.29 1.33
C MET A 1 -39.28 58.12 0.81
N ILE A 2 -39.78 57.31 1.74
CA ILE A 2 -40.31 55.95 1.63
C ILE A 2 -41.76 55.94 1.11
N LYS A 3 -42.15 55.01 0.22
CA LYS A 3 -43.26 54.06 0.50
C LYS A 3 -43.43 52.97 -0.56
N LYS A 4 -43.47 51.74 -0.03
CA LYS A 4 -43.82 50.45 -0.64
C LYS A 4 -45.33 50.34 -0.89
N LEU A 5 -45.77 49.47 -1.79
CA LEU A 5 -46.97 48.60 -1.72
C LEU A 5 -46.93 47.68 -2.97
N ALA A 6 -46.68 46.37 -2.82
CA ALA A 6 -47.63 45.28 -2.53
C ALA A 6 -48.04 44.54 -3.83
N GLY A 7 -47.88 43.21 -3.84
CA GLY A 7 -48.01 42.31 -5.01
C GLY A 7 -49.44 42.10 -5.53
N PRO A 8 -49.63 41.24 -6.55
CA PRO A 8 -49.72 39.80 -6.29
C PRO A 8 -49.01 38.89 -7.31
N VAL A 9 -48.97 37.61 -6.93
CA VAL A 9 -48.41 36.42 -7.59
C VAL A 9 -49.09 36.13 -8.94
N ALA A 10 -48.29 35.81 -9.97
CA ALA A 10 -48.70 34.95 -11.07
C ALA A 10 -47.48 34.10 -11.52
N LEU A 11 -47.50 32.83 -11.10
CA LEU A 11 -46.66 31.77 -11.61
C LEU A 11 -46.97 31.56 -13.11
N LEU A 12 -45.97 31.72 -13.97
CA LEU A 12 -46.00 31.22 -15.35
C LEU A 12 -44.77 30.34 -15.54
N ALA A 13 -45.00 29.04 -15.33
CA ALA A 13 -44.07 27.98 -15.64
C ALA A 13 -43.95 27.86 -17.16
N ILE A 14 -42.78 28.21 -17.70
CA ILE A 14 -42.40 27.86 -19.08
C ILE A 14 -41.30 26.81 -18.95
N LEU A 15 -41.69 25.54 -19.11
CA LEU A 15 -40.75 24.43 -19.25
C LEU A 15 -40.03 24.55 -20.59
N ALA A 16 -38.86 25.21 -20.59
CA ALA A 16 -37.87 24.99 -21.64
C ALA A 16 -37.11 23.72 -21.27
N ALA A 17 -37.33 22.67 -22.07
CA ALA A 17 -36.71 21.36 -21.93
C ALA A 17 -35.18 21.48 -21.99
N CYS A 18 -34.52 21.39 -20.83
CA CYS A 18 -33.14 20.91 -20.77
C CYS A 18 -33.21 19.40 -21.02
N SER A 19 -32.94 19.01 -22.26
CA SER A 19 -32.60 17.63 -22.59
C SER A 19 -31.35 17.25 -21.80
N THR A 20 -31.54 16.50 -20.72
CA THR A 20 -30.47 15.75 -20.05
C THR A 20 -29.90 14.78 -21.09
N PRO A 21 -28.64 14.89 -21.52
CA PRO A 21 -28.01 13.77 -22.22
C PRO A 21 -28.00 12.60 -21.23
N GLU A 22 -28.60 11.48 -21.62
CA GLU A 22 -28.58 10.25 -20.85
C GLU A 22 -27.12 9.89 -20.55
N GLN A 23 -26.73 10.08 -19.30
CA GLN A 23 -25.39 9.79 -18.85
C GLN A 23 -25.25 8.28 -18.86
N LYS A 24 -24.69 7.76 -19.95
CA LYS A 24 -24.30 6.36 -20.09
C LYS A 24 -23.56 5.98 -18.80
N PRO A 25 -24.01 4.96 -18.05
CA PRO A 25 -23.30 4.55 -16.85
C PRO A 25 -21.84 4.28 -17.24
N PRO A 26 -20.85 4.66 -16.41
CA PRO A 26 -19.45 4.45 -16.73
C PRO A 26 -19.29 2.98 -17.11
N GLN A 27 -18.89 2.73 -18.36
CA GLN A 27 -18.56 1.39 -18.80
C GLN A 27 -17.25 1.02 -18.13
N ILE A 28 -17.36 0.47 -16.93
CA ILE A 28 -16.32 -0.32 -16.32
C ILE A 28 -16.13 -1.52 -17.25
N ALA A 29 -14.90 -1.72 -17.74
CA ALA A 29 -14.58 -2.84 -18.62
C ALA A 29 -14.89 -4.15 -17.89
N SER A 30 -16.08 -4.71 -18.15
CA SER A 30 -16.41 -6.05 -17.74
C SER A 30 -15.68 -6.97 -18.70
N LEU A 31 -14.75 -7.78 -18.20
CA LEU A 31 -14.11 -8.81 -19.00
C LEU A 31 -15.18 -9.83 -19.39
N ASN A 32 -15.70 -9.71 -20.61
CA ASN A 32 -16.58 -10.69 -21.19
C ASN A 32 -15.76 -11.96 -21.47
N THR A 33 -15.87 -12.97 -20.61
CA THR A 33 -15.35 -14.30 -20.92
C THR A 33 -16.28 -14.93 -21.96
N THR A 34 -15.97 -14.74 -23.24
CA THR A 34 -16.62 -15.47 -24.33
C THR A 34 -16.32 -16.96 -24.20
N ASN A 35 -17.39 -17.71 -23.95
CA ASN A 35 -17.42 -19.17 -23.90
C ASN A 35 -17.23 -19.72 -25.33
N ALA A 36 -16.02 -20.13 -25.68
CA ALA A 36 -15.73 -20.86 -26.91
C ALA A 36 -14.78 -22.02 -26.62
N GLY A 37 -15.29 -23.25 -26.73
CA GLY A 37 -14.50 -24.48 -26.73
C GLY A 37 -14.11 -24.98 -25.33
N ALA A 38 -14.69 -26.10 -24.94
CA ALA A 38 -14.30 -26.85 -23.74
C ALA A 38 -12.83 -27.32 -23.84
N ALA A 39 -11.91 -26.53 -23.30
CA ALA A 39 -10.81 -27.07 -22.52
C ALA A 39 -11.26 -26.98 -21.06
N ALA A 40 -11.24 -28.10 -20.34
CA ALA A 40 -11.53 -28.09 -18.90
C ALA A 40 -10.66 -27.00 -18.26
N PRO A 41 -11.23 -26.03 -17.53
CA PRO A 41 -10.41 -25.18 -16.71
C PRO A 41 -9.73 -26.14 -15.73
N THR A 42 -8.41 -26.29 -15.84
CA THR A 42 -7.61 -26.70 -14.70
C THR A 42 -7.89 -25.61 -13.68
N THR A 43 -8.86 -25.85 -12.80
CA THR A 43 -9.06 -25.05 -11.60
C THR A 43 -7.86 -25.34 -10.72
N THR A 44 -6.71 -24.77 -11.08
CA THR A 44 -5.81 -24.28 -10.06
C THR A 44 -6.67 -23.27 -9.32
N ALA A 45 -7.06 -23.60 -8.08
CA ALA A 45 -7.67 -22.64 -7.18
C ALA A 45 -6.86 -21.33 -7.29
N PRO A 46 -7.50 -20.16 -7.35
CA PRO A 46 -6.76 -18.90 -7.32
C PRO A 46 -5.78 -19.02 -6.15
N THR A 47 -4.48 -19.02 -6.44
CA THR A 47 -3.49 -18.88 -5.39
C THR A 47 -3.89 -17.60 -4.70
N GLU A 48 -4.33 -17.70 -3.44
CA GLU A 48 -4.80 -16.54 -2.68
C GLU A 48 -3.70 -15.48 -2.76
N GLU A 49 -3.94 -14.43 -3.53
CA GLU A 49 -2.90 -13.44 -3.83
C GLU A 49 -2.65 -12.66 -2.55
N ARG A 50 -1.42 -12.75 -2.03
CA ARG A 50 -1.02 -12.01 -0.83
C ARG A 50 -1.31 -10.53 -1.04
N PRO A 51 -1.87 -9.82 -0.04
CA PRO A 51 -2.06 -8.37 -0.16
C PRO A 51 -0.71 -7.70 -0.40
N ARG A 52 -0.68 -6.56 -1.08
CA ARG A 52 0.57 -5.85 -1.39
C ARG A 52 0.53 -4.44 -0.80
N LEU A 53 1.62 -4.04 -0.14
CA LEU A 53 1.83 -2.67 0.30
C LEU A 53 2.01 -1.74 -0.91
N ARG A 54 1.64 -0.46 -0.77
CA ARG A 54 1.85 0.56 -1.82
C ARG A 54 2.53 1.78 -1.18
N LEU A 55 3.40 2.46 -1.92
CA LEU A 55 4.10 3.64 -1.40
C LEU A 55 3.17 4.85 -1.16
N ASP A 56 1.99 4.86 -1.78
CA ASP A 56 0.99 5.92 -1.68
C ASP A 56 -0.13 5.62 -0.69
N MET A 57 -0.08 4.47 0.00
CA MET A 57 -1.09 4.12 1.00
C MET A 57 -0.92 4.92 2.28
N SER A 58 -2.03 5.19 2.97
CA SER A 58 -1.96 5.76 4.32
C SER A 58 -1.35 4.74 5.29
N ARG A 59 -0.85 5.22 6.43
CA ARG A 59 -0.37 4.33 7.48
C ARG A 59 -1.49 3.44 7.99
N GLU A 60 -2.70 3.99 8.11
CA GLU A 60 -3.89 3.29 8.57
C GLU A 60 -4.26 2.14 7.61
N ASP A 61 -4.16 2.37 6.29
CA ASP A 61 -4.40 1.31 5.30
C ASP A 61 -3.32 0.22 5.36
N ALA A 62 -2.05 0.60 5.57
CA ALA A 62 -0.97 -0.36 5.74
C ALA A 62 -1.17 -1.21 7.00
N ASP A 63 -1.53 -0.57 8.12
CA ASP A 63 -1.80 -1.23 9.39
C ASP A 63 -2.99 -2.21 9.25
N ALA A 64 -4.05 -1.82 8.54
CA ALA A 64 -5.19 -2.70 8.26
C ALA A 64 -4.80 -4.00 7.53
N LEU A 65 -3.82 -3.96 6.62
CA LEU A 65 -3.28 -5.16 5.98
C LEU A 65 -2.53 -6.05 6.98
N TYR A 66 -1.73 -5.46 7.87
CA TYR A 66 -1.00 -6.19 8.90
C TYR A 66 -1.90 -6.73 10.02
N GLU A 67 -3.04 -6.10 10.30
CA GLU A 67 -4.01 -6.61 11.26
C GLU A 67 -4.59 -7.98 10.84
N VAL A 68 -4.75 -8.22 9.54
CA VAL A 68 -5.19 -9.52 9.02
C VAL A 68 -4.16 -10.61 9.37
N LEU A 69 -2.88 -10.33 9.14
CA LEU A 69 -1.78 -11.22 9.53
C LEU A 69 -1.75 -11.42 11.05
N ALA A 70 -1.87 -10.34 11.83
CA ALA A 70 -1.82 -10.40 13.29
C ALA A 70 -2.94 -11.25 13.88
N ARG A 71 -4.17 -11.17 13.34
CA ARG A 71 -5.29 -12.03 13.76
C ARG A 71 -5.02 -13.50 13.46
N CYS A 72 -4.54 -13.80 12.25
CA CYS A 72 -4.16 -15.16 11.89
C CYS A 72 -3.09 -15.72 12.83
N LEU A 73 -2.03 -14.95 13.10
CA LEU A 73 -0.97 -15.34 14.03
C LEU A 73 -1.53 -15.63 15.43
N ALA A 74 -2.43 -14.79 15.94
CA ALA A 74 -3.07 -15.00 17.24
C ALA A 74 -3.92 -16.28 17.28
N GLU A 75 -4.68 -16.60 16.22
CA GLU A 75 -5.43 -17.86 16.09
C GLU A 75 -4.50 -19.09 16.12
N HIS A 76 -3.25 -18.92 15.69
CA HIS A 76 -2.20 -19.95 15.71
C HIS A 76 -1.27 -19.86 16.93
N GLY A 77 -1.66 -19.15 17.99
CA GLY A 77 -0.93 -19.11 19.26
C GLY A 77 0.22 -18.09 19.32
N VAL A 78 0.29 -17.17 18.37
CA VAL A 78 1.27 -16.08 18.28
C VAL A 78 0.56 -14.73 18.43
N ASP A 79 0.10 -14.44 19.65
CA ASP A 79 -0.46 -13.14 19.99
C ASP A 79 0.58 -12.27 20.69
N LYS A 80 1.14 -11.32 19.94
CA LYS A 80 2.18 -10.40 20.44
C LYS A 80 1.71 -9.59 21.67
N LYS A 81 0.41 -9.33 21.82
CA LYS A 81 -0.13 -8.59 22.97
C LYS A 81 0.02 -9.36 24.28
N LYS A 82 0.21 -10.69 24.20
CA LYS A 82 0.33 -11.57 25.35
C LYS A 82 1.77 -11.91 25.71
N PHE A 83 2.76 -11.48 24.91
CA PHE A 83 4.16 -11.88 25.14
C PHE A 83 4.71 -11.39 26.48
N GLU A 84 4.27 -10.23 26.95
CA GLU A 84 4.70 -9.69 28.25
C GLU A 84 4.16 -10.51 29.44
N THR A 85 2.97 -11.10 29.29
CA THR A 85 2.27 -11.81 30.39
C THR A 85 2.41 -13.33 30.31
N GLU A 86 2.43 -13.89 29.10
CA GLU A 86 2.44 -15.33 28.82
C GLU A 86 3.81 -15.81 28.30
N GLY A 87 4.73 -14.88 28.02
CA GLY A 87 6.03 -15.17 27.41
C GLY A 87 5.95 -15.33 25.89
N VAL A 88 7.12 -15.37 25.25
CA VAL A 88 7.22 -15.61 23.80
C VAL A 88 7.01 -17.11 23.52
N PRO A 89 6.14 -17.49 22.56
CA PRO A 89 5.96 -18.88 22.16
C PRO A 89 7.26 -19.54 21.69
N SER A 90 7.31 -20.87 21.72
CA SER A 90 8.46 -21.61 21.21
C SER A 90 8.66 -21.36 19.71
N LYS A 91 9.91 -21.49 19.23
CA LYS A 91 10.24 -21.34 17.80
C LYS A 91 9.36 -22.22 16.91
N GLN A 92 9.05 -23.45 17.36
CA GLN A 92 8.20 -24.37 16.61
C GLN A 92 6.78 -23.82 16.41
N VAL A 93 6.20 -23.18 17.44
CA VAL A 93 4.88 -22.54 17.34
C VAL A 93 4.94 -21.33 16.42
N MET A 94 5.99 -20.51 16.54
CA MET A 94 6.22 -19.36 15.66
C MET A 94 6.31 -19.78 14.19
N ASP A 95 7.18 -20.74 13.85
CA ASP A 95 7.38 -21.22 12.48
C ASP A 95 6.09 -21.82 11.90
N ALA A 96 5.32 -22.56 12.71
CA ALA A 96 4.06 -23.17 12.29
C ALA A 96 2.98 -22.10 12.00
N ALA A 97 2.88 -21.08 12.84
CA ALA A 97 1.96 -19.96 12.66
C ALA A 97 2.35 -19.11 11.43
N GLU A 98 3.64 -18.79 11.26
CA GLU A 98 4.13 -18.06 10.09
C GLU A 98 3.80 -18.80 8.79
N LYS A 99 4.03 -20.11 8.75
CA LYS A 99 3.68 -20.95 7.60
C LYS A 99 2.18 -20.99 7.34
N ALA A 100 1.36 -21.11 8.39
CA ALA A 100 -0.10 -21.13 8.24
C ALA A 100 -0.65 -19.77 7.75
N CYS A 101 -0.01 -18.68 8.12
CA CYS A 101 -0.44 -17.31 7.83
C CYS A 101 0.28 -16.66 6.65
N GLU A 102 1.13 -17.39 5.90
CA GLU A 102 1.94 -16.85 4.81
C GLU A 102 1.10 -16.11 3.76
N SER A 103 -0.09 -16.63 3.42
CA SER A 103 -1.00 -15.99 2.45
C SER A 103 -1.55 -14.65 2.93
N LYS A 104 -1.50 -14.37 4.24
CA LYS A 104 -1.96 -13.11 4.85
C LYS A 104 -0.84 -12.09 5.00
N GLN A 105 0.42 -12.50 4.83
CA GLN A 105 1.56 -11.59 4.98
C GLN A 105 1.61 -10.62 3.79
N PRO A 106 1.57 -9.30 4.01
CA PRO A 106 1.68 -8.37 2.90
C PRO A 106 3.00 -8.54 2.15
N LEU A 107 2.95 -8.45 0.83
CA LEU A 107 4.11 -8.28 -0.03
C LEU A 107 4.63 -6.83 0.10
N PRO A 108 5.94 -6.60 -0.08
CA PRO A 108 6.50 -5.25 -0.07
C PRO A 108 5.91 -4.39 -1.19
N PRO A 109 6.08 -3.05 -1.15
CA PRO A 109 5.79 -2.20 -2.30
C PRO A 109 6.50 -2.71 -3.56
N TRP A 110 5.84 -2.64 -4.71
CA TRP A 110 6.38 -3.20 -5.96
C TRP A 110 7.74 -2.59 -6.33
N GLU A 111 7.93 -1.30 -6.06
CA GLU A 111 9.18 -0.56 -6.27
C GLU A 111 10.35 -1.09 -5.43
N LYS A 112 10.06 -1.82 -4.35
CA LYS A 112 11.07 -2.37 -3.41
C LYS A 112 11.19 -3.88 -3.51
N ASP A 113 10.24 -4.58 -4.12
CA ASP A 113 10.21 -6.04 -4.24
C ASP A 113 11.43 -6.56 -5.02
N VAL A 114 12.16 -7.54 -4.48
CA VAL A 114 13.33 -8.14 -5.17
C VAL A 114 12.98 -8.81 -6.49
N LYS A 115 11.70 -9.14 -6.72
CA LYS A 115 11.20 -9.65 -8.00
C LYS A 115 11.00 -8.56 -9.05
N ASN A 116 11.00 -7.29 -8.67
CA ASN A 116 10.95 -6.17 -9.60
C ASN A 116 12.38 -5.88 -10.11
N PRO A 117 12.65 -6.02 -11.43
CA PRO A 117 13.98 -5.74 -11.98
C PRO A 117 14.41 -4.27 -11.80
N GLU A 118 13.47 -3.35 -11.55
CA GLU A 118 13.77 -1.94 -11.30
C GLU A 118 14.01 -1.60 -9.83
N ALA A 119 13.83 -2.54 -8.89
CA ALA A 119 13.89 -2.24 -7.46
C ALA A 119 15.25 -1.68 -7.03
N LEU A 120 16.33 -2.17 -7.64
CA LEU A 120 17.67 -1.65 -7.38
C LEU A 120 17.86 -0.23 -7.93
N ASP A 121 17.33 0.10 -9.12
CA ASP A 121 17.38 1.48 -9.61
C ASP A 121 16.54 2.38 -8.69
N PHE A 122 15.33 1.95 -8.32
CA PHE A 122 14.48 2.67 -7.38
C PHE A 122 15.22 3.02 -6.08
N ALA A 123 15.85 2.03 -5.44
CA ALA A 123 16.62 2.26 -4.21
C ALA A 123 17.78 3.26 -4.43
N ASN A 124 18.48 3.17 -5.57
CA ASN A 124 19.53 4.14 -5.90
C ASN A 124 18.98 5.57 -6.03
N ARG A 125 17.80 5.77 -6.62
CA ARG A 125 17.15 7.09 -6.70
C ARG A 125 16.83 7.65 -5.32
N VAL A 126 16.29 6.82 -4.45
CA VAL A 126 15.96 7.19 -3.07
C VAL A 126 17.23 7.64 -2.35
N VAL A 127 18.32 6.86 -2.47
CA VAL A 127 19.63 7.21 -1.90
C VAL A 127 20.14 8.55 -2.43
N GLN A 128 20.03 8.81 -3.74
CA GLN A 128 20.46 10.09 -4.32
C GLN A 128 19.64 11.28 -3.81
N CYS A 129 18.32 11.13 -3.74
CA CYS A 129 17.43 12.14 -3.15
C CYS A 129 17.80 12.44 -1.69
N LEU A 130 18.04 11.40 -0.88
CA LEU A 130 18.40 11.54 0.53
C LEU A 130 19.75 12.24 0.72
N ARG A 131 20.75 11.90 -0.10
CA ARG A 131 22.03 12.63 -0.12
C ARG A 131 21.84 14.10 -0.48
N GLY A 132 20.99 14.39 -1.47
CA GLY A 132 20.61 15.75 -1.82
C GLY A 132 19.95 16.54 -0.69
N LYS A 133 19.27 15.84 0.24
CA LYS A 133 18.67 16.41 1.46
C LYS A 133 19.62 16.41 2.67
N GLY A 134 20.89 16.06 2.48
CA GLY A 134 21.93 16.14 3.50
C GLY A 134 22.02 14.92 4.42
N VAL A 135 21.47 13.77 4.02
CA VAL A 135 21.73 12.48 4.70
C VAL A 135 23.12 12.00 4.29
N ARG A 136 24.06 12.01 5.23
CA ARG A 136 25.49 11.75 4.96
C ARG A 136 25.79 10.26 4.80
N TYR A 137 25.33 9.45 5.75
CA TYR A 137 25.51 8.00 5.72
C TYR A 137 24.21 7.34 5.34
N VAL A 138 24.07 7.06 4.04
CA VAL A 138 22.94 6.36 3.44
C VAL A 138 23.40 5.46 2.32
N GLU A 139 22.89 4.23 2.31
CA GLU A 139 23.27 3.17 1.37
C GLU A 139 22.11 2.26 1.01
N VAL A 140 22.19 1.64 -0.16
CA VAL A 140 21.28 0.56 -0.55
C VAL A 140 21.72 -0.72 0.16
N VAL A 141 20.77 -1.41 0.77
CA VAL A 141 20.95 -2.74 1.36
C VAL A 141 20.15 -3.74 0.54
N ASN A 142 20.85 -4.65 -0.13
CA ASN A 142 20.25 -5.67 -0.99
C ASN A 142 20.82 -7.05 -0.62
N ASN A 143 20.22 -7.70 0.38
CA ASN A 143 20.61 -9.04 0.79
C ASN A 143 19.80 -10.07 -0.01
N THR A 144 20.44 -11.19 -0.37
CA THR A 144 19.82 -12.23 -1.21
C THR A 144 18.63 -12.95 -0.56
N ASN A 145 18.47 -12.84 0.77
CA ASN A 145 17.40 -13.49 1.53
C ASN A 145 16.26 -12.52 1.89
N ASP A 146 16.39 -11.23 1.57
CA ASP A 146 15.35 -10.25 1.86
C ASP A 146 14.27 -10.29 0.78
N ALA A 147 13.01 -10.06 1.15
CA ALA A 147 11.92 -9.93 0.19
C ALA A 147 11.93 -8.58 -0.54
N GLN A 148 12.72 -7.61 -0.07
CA GLN A 148 12.77 -6.25 -0.61
C GLN A 148 14.19 -5.66 -0.57
N VAL A 149 14.47 -4.78 -1.53
CA VAL A 149 15.63 -3.88 -1.51
C VAL A 149 15.36 -2.76 -0.50
N ASN A 150 16.29 -2.56 0.42
CA ASN A 150 16.20 -1.60 1.51
C ASN A 150 17.16 -0.42 1.32
N VAL A 151 16.93 0.64 2.10
CA VAL A 151 17.88 1.75 2.28
C VAL A 151 18.17 1.85 3.77
N ALA A 152 19.45 1.92 4.13
CA ALA A 152 19.90 2.04 5.52
C ALA A 152 20.53 3.41 5.79
N PHE A 153 20.46 3.84 7.06
CA PHE A 153 20.96 5.13 7.53
C PHE A 153 21.95 4.94 8.68
N GLY A 154 22.90 5.86 8.83
CA GLY A 154 23.79 5.92 10.02
C GLY A 154 25.17 5.31 9.82
N GLY A 155 25.37 4.49 8.78
CA GLY A 155 26.67 3.91 8.45
C GLY A 155 27.26 3.07 9.59
N PRO A 156 28.58 2.80 9.60
CA PRO A 156 29.18 1.85 10.53
C PRO A 156 29.14 2.27 12.01
N ASN A 157 28.92 3.55 12.29
CA ASN A 157 28.97 4.11 13.65
C ASN A 157 27.61 4.59 14.17
N ASN A 158 26.49 4.26 13.49
CA ASN A 158 25.15 4.73 13.87
C ASN A 158 25.05 6.27 14.02
N ASP A 159 25.53 7.00 13.02
CA ASP A 159 25.46 8.47 12.97
C ASP A 159 24.01 8.95 13.10
N GLN A 160 23.72 9.59 14.24
CA GLN A 160 22.35 9.97 14.63
C GLN A 160 21.74 11.01 13.70
N ASP A 161 22.54 11.91 13.16
CA ASP A 161 22.08 12.93 12.22
C ASP A 161 21.58 12.29 10.91
N SER A 162 22.32 11.31 10.39
CA SER A 162 21.90 10.57 9.18
C SER A 162 20.66 9.72 9.43
N ILE A 163 20.55 9.09 10.60
CA ILE A 163 19.35 8.31 10.97
C ILE A 163 18.13 9.24 11.04
N THR A 164 18.24 10.34 11.78
CA THR A 164 17.14 11.29 11.99
C THR A 164 16.65 11.88 10.66
N LYS A 165 17.58 12.43 9.85
CA LYS A 165 17.24 12.99 8.54
C LYS A 165 16.77 11.93 7.55
N GLY A 166 17.34 10.73 7.62
CA GLY A 166 16.92 9.59 6.81
C GLY A 166 15.44 9.28 7.04
N MET A 167 15.04 9.12 8.31
CA MET A 167 13.65 8.88 8.69
C MET A 167 12.72 10.04 8.35
N GLU A 168 13.20 11.29 8.47
CA GLU A 168 12.43 12.49 8.11
C GLU A 168 12.11 12.54 6.60
N PHE A 169 13.08 12.17 5.75
CA PHE A 169 12.97 12.40 4.31
C PHE A 169 12.70 11.16 3.46
N VAL A 170 12.81 9.94 4.00
CA VAL A 170 12.72 8.69 3.23
C VAL A 170 11.43 8.58 2.44
N GLU A 171 10.27 8.83 3.05
CA GLU A 171 9.00 8.70 2.33
C GLU A 171 8.86 9.73 1.20
N ALA A 172 9.32 10.96 1.42
CA ALA A 172 9.29 11.99 0.39
C ALA A 172 10.18 11.62 -0.79
N CYS A 173 11.36 11.05 -0.51
CA CYS A 173 12.28 10.55 -1.52
C CYS A 173 11.77 9.30 -2.23
N GLU A 174 11.10 8.37 -1.53
CA GLU A 174 10.42 7.21 -2.14
C GLU A 174 9.31 7.66 -3.09
N ARG A 175 8.47 8.62 -2.68
CA ARG A 175 7.44 9.22 -3.55
C ARG A 175 8.02 9.97 -4.74
N GLU A 176 9.18 10.60 -4.60
CA GLU A 176 9.87 11.24 -5.73
C GLU A 176 10.43 10.22 -6.71
N ALA A 177 11.08 9.17 -6.18
CA ALA A 177 11.66 8.10 -6.96
C ALA A 177 10.61 7.25 -7.70
N SER A 178 9.36 7.18 -7.22
CA SER A 178 8.27 6.45 -7.88
C SER A 178 7.63 7.19 -9.06
N ARG A 179 7.89 8.50 -9.21
CA ARG A 179 7.37 9.33 -10.31
C ARG A 179 8.28 9.42 -11.53
N LYS A 180 9.32 8.59 -11.58
CA LYS A 180 10.29 8.57 -12.69
C LYS A 180 9.63 8.33 -14.04
#